data_AF-A0A437ALH5-F1
#
_entry.id   AF-A0A437ALH5-F1
#
_cell.length_a   1.000
_cell.length_b   1.000
_cell.length_c   1.000
_cell.angle_alpha   90.00
_cell.angle_beta   90.00
_cell.angle_gamma   90.00
#
_symmetry.space_group_name_H-M   'P 1'
#
loop_
_entity.id
_entity.type
_entity.pdbx_description
1 polymer ?
#
loop_
_entity_poly.entity_id
_entity_poly.type
_entity_poly.pdbx_seq_one_letter_code
_entity_poly.pdbx_strand_id
1 'polypeptide(L)'
;MIYIGNNPDFTFKTNKKYTKETYECALNDKFNIILYSNYTTIIDDKVEETAFVIPVHYPSFIRTFDMKIDFTDIESFFVLQNKECKEALKEFVMNLKNKNFTKILDLKLK
;
A
#
# COMPACT_ATOMS: atom_id res chain seq x y z
N MET A 1 -15.76 -1.65 -9.01
CA MET A 1 -15.42 -1.61 -7.58
C MET A 1 -15.68 -0.22 -7.06
N ILE A 2 -16.23 -0.09 -5.85
CA ILE A 2 -16.41 1.18 -5.16
C ILE A 2 -15.39 1.28 -4.04
N TYR A 3 -14.63 2.37 -4.03
CA TYR A 3 -13.69 2.68 -2.96
C TYR A 3 -14.38 3.51 -1.88
N ILE A 4 -14.41 2.98 -0.66
CA ILE A 4 -14.81 3.74 0.53
C ILE A 4 -13.57 4.41 1.12
N GLY A 5 -13.62 5.74 1.23
CA GLY A 5 -12.51 6.58 1.64
C GLY A 5 -12.05 7.47 0.49
N ASN A 6 -10.77 7.39 0.14
CA ASN A 6 -10.20 8.12 -1.00
C ASN A 6 -10.08 7.21 -2.22
N ASN A 7 -10.36 7.77 -3.40
CA ASN A 7 -10.00 7.12 -4.65
C ASN A 7 -8.47 7.07 -4.78
N PRO A 8 -7.90 5.89 -5.08
CA PRO A 8 -6.46 5.77 -5.26
C PRO A 8 -6.02 6.32 -6.63
N ASP A 9 -4.90 7.03 -6.66
CA ASP A 9 -4.30 7.51 -7.92
C ASP A 9 -3.65 6.35 -8.68
N PHE A 10 -3.03 5.44 -7.93
CA PHE A 10 -2.41 4.24 -8.46
C PHE A 10 -2.81 3.02 -7.65
N THR A 11 -3.02 1.89 -8.34
CA THR A 11 -3.21 0.57 -7.72
C THR A 11 -2.16 -0.39 -8.24
N PHE A 12 -1.72 -1.29 -7.36
CA PHE A 12 -0.69 -2.28 -7.66
C PHE A 12 -0.78 -3.44 -6.66
N LYS A 13 0.02 -4.48 -6.88
CA LYS A 13 -0.05 -5.70 -6.08
C LYS A 13 1.30 -6.06 -5.50
N THR A 14 1.33 -6.72 -4.35
CA THR A 14 2.57 -7.30 -3.84
C THR A 14 3.00 -8.49 -4.70
N ASN A 15 4.29 -8.74 -4.74
CA ASN A 15 4.85 -9.92 -5.37
C ASN A 15 4.72 -11.13 -4.42
N LYS A 16 3.92 -12.12 -4.81
CA LYS A 16 3.65 -13.33 -4.03
C LYS A 16 4.91 -14.07 -3.58
N LYS A 17 6.04 -13.93 -4.31
CA LYS A 17 7.34 -14.48 -3.92
C LYS A 17 7.80 -14.00 -2.53
N TYR A 18 7.47 -12.77 -2.15
CA TYR A 18 7.88 -12.16 -0.87
C TYR A 18 6.78 -12.24 0.19
N THR A 19 5.53 -12.03 -0.21
CA THR A 19 4.41 -11.90 0.73
C THR A 19 3.63 -13.19 0.98
N LYS A 20 3.97 -14.30 0.29
CA LYS A 20 3.25 -15.60 0.26
C LYS A 20 1.86 -15.55 -0.36
N GLU A 21 1.19 -14.42 -0.25
CA GLU A 21 -0.11 -14.09 -0.83
C GLU A 21 -0.03 -12.76 -1.58
N THR A 22 -1.03 -12.46 -2.42
CA THR A 22 -1.06 -11.19 -3.15
C THR A 22 -1.94 -10.21 -2.40
N TYR A 23 -1.37 -9.09 -1.97
CA TYR A 23 -2.10 -7.99 -1.37
C TYR A 23 -2.30 -6.90 -2.41
N GLU A 24 -3.50 -6.33 -2.47
CA GLU A 24 -3.75 -5.14 -3.28
C GLU A 24 -3.39 -3.89 -2.50
N CYS A 25 -2.57 -3.06 -3.13
CA CYS A 25 -2.06 -1.82 -2.57
C CYS A 25 -2.48 -0.66 -3.44
N ALA A 26 -2.51 0.51 -2.83
CA ALA A 26 -2.82 1.76 -3.48
C ALA A 26 -1.86 2.86 -3.05
N LEU A 27 -1.64 3.82 -3.93
CA LEU A 27 -0.89 5.04 -3.66
C LEU A 27 -1.72 6.26 -4.04
N ASN A 28 -1.73 7.22 -3.13
CA ASN A 28 -2.14 8.60 -3.33
C ASN A 28 -1.14 9.47 -2.55
N ASP A 29 -1.60 10.40 -1.70
CA ASP A 29 -0.73 11.09 -0.72
C ASP A 29 -0.13 10.12 0.33
N LYS A 30 -0.71 8.93 0.47
CA LYS A 30 -0.29 7.87 1.39
C LYS A 30 -0.12 6.55 0.66
N PHE A 31 0.64 5.65 1.30
CA PHE A 31 0.63 4.24 0.95
C PHE A 31 -0.55 3.56 1.65
N ASN A 32 -1.34 2.79 0.89
CA ASN A 32 -2.58 2.19 1.35
C ASN A 32 -2.64 0.70 1.00
N ILE A 33 -3.43 -0.06 1.75
CA ILE A 33 -3.88 -1.41 1.39
C ILE A 33 -5.37 -1.32 1.03
N ILE A 34 -5.77 -2.09 0.03
CA ILE A 34 -7.17 -2.25 -0.37
C ILE A 34 -7.72 -3.50 0.32
N LEU A 35 -8.75 -3.32 1.15
CA LEU A 35 -9.46 -4.42 1.81
C LEU A 35 -10.84 -4.61 1.21
N TYR A 36 -11.10 -5.79 0.67
CA TYR A 36 -12.39 -6.14 0.09
C TYR A 36 -13.38 -6.51 1.19
N SER A 37 -14.59 -5.96 1.07
CA SER A 37 -15.71 -6.34 1.90
C SER A 37 -16.46 -7.54 1.32
N ASN A 38 -17.15 -8.28 2.17
CA ASN A 38 -18.14 -9.27 1.72
C ASN A 38 -19.46 -8.60 1.27
N TYR A 39 -19.58 -7.27 1.40
CA TYR A 39 -20.73 -6.52 0.95
C TYR A 39 -20.57 -6.06 -0.51
N THR A 40 -21.65 -6.24 -1.28
CA THR A 40 -21.80 -5.67 -2.61
C THR A 40 -22.78 -4.51 -2.56
N THR A 41 -22.57 -3.52 -3.42
CA THR A 41 -23.43 -2.33 -3.53
C THR A 41 -23.97 -2.24 -4.96
N ILE A 42 -25.17 -1.68 -5.13
CA ILE A 42 -25.72 -1.40 -6.46
C ILE A 42 -25.59 0.10 -6.73
N ILE A 43 -24.91 0.48 -7.82
CA ILE A 43 -24.83 1.85 -8.32
C ILE A 43 -25.09 1.83 -9.82
N ASP A 44 -25.98 2.70 -10.30
CA ASP A 44 -26.34 2.81 -11.72
C ASP A 44 -26.68 1.45 -12.37
N ASP A 45 -27.54 0.67 -11.71
CA ASP A 45 -27.96 -0.68 -12.10
C ASP A 45 -26.82 -1.72 -12.24
N LYS A 46 -25.63 -1.42 -11.71
CA LYS A 46 -24.49 -2.35 -11.66
C LYS A 46 -24.21 -2.81 -10.24
N VAL A 47 -23.96 -4.11 -10.09
CA VAL A 47 -23.48 -4.71 -8.84
C VAL A 47 -21.97 -4.51 -8.78
N GLU A 48 -21.51 -3.85 -7.73
CA GLU A 48 -20.11 -3.51 -7.51
C GLU A 48 -19.62 -4.06 -6.17
N GLU A 49 -18.38 -4.55 -6.15
CA GLU A 49 -17.71 -4.90 -4.89
C GLU A 49 -17.31 -3.64 -4.12
N THR A 50 -17.41 -3.72 -2.80
CA THR A 50 -17.04 -2.64 -1.90
C THR A 50 -15.63 -2.88 -1.37
N ALA A 51 -14.74 -1.91 -1.54
CA ALA A 51 -13.38 -1.98 -1.04
C ALA A 51 -13.02 -0.77 -0.18
N PHE A 52 -12.34 -1.00 0.93
CA PHE A 52 -11.85 0.03 1.83
C PHE A 52 -10.39 0.35 1.50
N VAL A 53 -10.08 1.63 1.29
CA VAL A 53 -8.71 2.10 1.07
C VAL A 53 -8.14 2.58 2.39
N ILE A 54 -7.25 1.78 2.98
CA ILE A 54 -6.75 2.03 4.34
C ILE A 54 -5.28 2.45 4.30
N PRO A 55 -4.94 3.65 4.82
CA PRO A 55 -3.56 4.09 4.90
C PRO A 55 -2.78 3.24 5.88
N VAL A 56 -1.59 2.84 5.47
CA VAL A 56 -0.68 2.02 6.27
C VAL A 56 0.74 2.57 6.22
N HIS A 57 1.49 2.35 7.30
CA HIS A 57 2.88 2.77 7.35
C HIS A 57 3.75 1.85 6.49
N TYR A 58 4.19 2.34 5.33
CA TYR A 58 4.93 1.58 4.33
C TYR A 58 6.13 0.78 4.90
N PRO A 59 7.08 1.38 5.66
CA PRO A 59 8.19 0.61 6.22
C PRO A 59 7.74 -0.49 7.18
N SER A 60 6.66 -0.27 7.95
CA SER A 60 6.12 -1.30 8.85
C SER A 60 5.50 -2.43 8.05
N PHE A 61 4.72 -2.11 7.01
CA PHE A 61 4.11 -3.09 6.13
C PHE A 61 5.15 -4.00 5.48
N ILE A 62 6.20 -3.42 4.89
CA ILE A 62 7.30 -4.18 4.27
C ILE A 62 7.98 -5.10 5.30
N ARG A 63 8.26 -4.59 6.50
CA ARG A 63 8.92 -5.33 7.58
C ARG A 63 8.08 -6.47 8.17
N THR A 64 6.77 -6.46 7.98
CA THR A 64 5.91 -7.59 8.36
C THR A 64 6.29 -8.87 7.60
N PHE A 65 6.81 -8.74 6.39
CA PHE A 65 7.16 -9.88 5.53
C PHE A 65 8.63 -10.28 5.62
N ASP A 66 9.53 -9.30 5.68
CA ASP A 66 10.96 -9.53 5.89
C ASP A 66 11.60 -8.34 6.61
N MET A 67 12.21 -8.58 7.77
CA MET A 67 12.90 -7.53 8.53
C MET A 67 14.18 -7.02 7.87
N LYS A 68 14.78 -7.80 6.97
CA LYS A 68 16.08 -7.51 6.34
C LYS A 68 15.93 -6.87 4.96
N ILE A 69 14.72 -6.81 4.42
CA ILE A 69 14.52 -6.28 3.08
C ILE A 69 14.81 -4.78 3.04
N ASP A 70 15.46 -4.35 1.96
CA ASP A 70 15.58 -2.94 1.64
C ASP A 70 14.22 -2.45 1.15
N PHE A 71 13.58 -1.59 1.95
CA PHE A 71 12.28 -1.03 1.62
C PHE A 71 12.32 -0.09 0.40
N THR A 72 13.50 0.20 -0.16
CA THR A 72 13.64 0.95 -1.42
C THR A 72 13.69 0.08 -2.66
N ASP A 73 13.82 -1.24 -2.51
CA ASP A 73 13.66 -2.18 -3.60
C ASP A 73 12.16 -2.46 -3.85
N ILE A 74 11.49 -1.48 -4.45
CA ILE A 74 10.06 -1.55 -4.76
C ILE A 74 9.75 -2.55 -5.88
N GLU A 75 10.69 -2.80 -6.78
CA GLU A 75 10.47 -3.63 -7.97
C GLU A 75 10.50 -5.12 -7.65
N SER A 76 11.32 -5.52 -6.67
CA SER A 76 11.27 -6.88 -6.16
C SER A 76 9.96 -7.15 -5.41
N PHE A 77 9.49 -6.17 -4.63
CA PHE A 77 8.38 -6.36 -3.72
C PHE A 77 6.99 -6.16 -4.34
N PHE A 78 6.87 -5.35 -5.39
CA PHE A 78 5.59 -5.01 -6.02
C PHE A 78 5.56 -5.36 -7.50
N VAL A 79 4.39 -5.81 -7.95
CA VAL A 79 4.04 -5.94 -9.37
C VAL A 79 3.38 -4.64 -9.80
N LEU A 80 4.17 -3.79 -10.45
CA LEU A 80 3.78 -2.45 -10.87
C LEU A 80 3.31 -2.49 -12.34
N GLN A 81 2.11 -1.98 -12.61
CA GLN A 81 1.46 -2.15 -13.91
C GLN A 81 1.97 -1.18 -14.98
N ASN A 82 2.39 0.01 -14.59
CA ASN A 82 2.84 1.05 -15.51
C ASN A 82 4.01 1.85 -14.94
N LYS A 83 4.69 2.59 -15.83
CA LYS A 83 5.86 3.39 -15.49
C LYS A 83 5.54 4.53 -14.51
N GLU A 84 4.37 5.16 -14.65
CA GLU A 84 3.96 6.28 -13.81
C GLU A 84 3.78 5.87 -12.34
N CYS A 85 3.07 4.76 -12.10
CA CYS A 85 2.91 4.14 -10.79
C CYS A 85 4.26 3.80 -10.16
N LYS A 86 5.20 3.29 -10.98
CA LYS A 86 6.56 2.98 -10.53
C LYS A 86 7.32 4.22 -10.09
N GLU A 87 7.33 5.28 -10.89
CA GLU A 87 8.01 6.52 -10.52
C GLU A 87 7.35 7.18 -9.30
N ALA A 88 6.03 7.19 -9.22
CA ALA A 88 5.29 7.73 -8.08
C ALA A 88 5.61 6.99 -6.77
N LEU A 89 5.61 5.65 -6.79
CA LEU A 89 5.97 4.87 -5.60
C LEU A 89 7.44 5.08 -5.21
N LYS A 90 8.34 5.16 -6.20
CA LYS A 90 9.75 5.43 -5.95
C LYS A 90 9.97 6.79 -5.30
N GLU A 91 9.30 7.83 -5.80
CA GLU A 91 9.33 9.17 -5.23
C GLU A 91 8.79 9.17 -3.80
N PHE A 92 7.64 8.52 -3.56
CA PHE A 92 7.06 8.37 -2.22
C PHE A 92 8.08 7.75 -1.24
N VAL A 93 8.72 6.64 -1.63
CA VAL A 93 9.68 5.93 -0.78
C VAL A 93 10.97 6.73 -0.55
N MET A 94 11.44 7.49 -1.54
CA MET A 94 12.58 8.40 -1.36
C MET A 94 12.24 9.54 -0.38
N ASN A 95 11.03 10.08 -0.46
CA ASN A 95 10.56 11.13 0.46
C ASN A 95 10.37 10.63 1.89
N LEU A 96 10.10 9.33 2.08
CA LEU A 96 10.11 8.71 3.40
C LEU A 96 11.49 8.83 4.07
N LYS A 97 12.59 8.52 3.37
CA LYS A 97 13.96 8.56 3.94
C LYS A 97 14.36 9.90 4.53
N ASN A 98 13.74 10.99 4.08
CA ASN A 98 14.00 12.35 4.59
C ASN A 98 13.28 12.67 5.91
N LYS A 99 12.37 11.81 6.37
CA LYS A 99 11.72 11.93 7.68
C LYS A 99 12.41 10.96 8.65
N ASN A 100 13.06 11.49 9.70
CA ASN A 100 13.61 10.68 10.78
C ASN A 100 12.53 9.78 11.38
N PHE A 101 12.54 8.48 11.07
CA PHE A 101 11.60 7.53 11.62
C PHE A 101 12.05 7.07 13.02
N THR A 102 11.33 7.49 14.05
CA THR A 102 11.43 6.90 15.39
C THR A 102 10.41 5.78 15.48
N LYS A 103 10.81 4.56 15.87
CA LYS A 103 9.83 3.51 16.17
C LYS A 103 9.00 3.95 17.37
N ILE A 104 7.70 3.71 17.34
CA ILE A 104 6.81 4.04 18.47
C ILE A 104 7.24 3.31 19.75
N LEU A 105 7.83 2.12 19.65
CA LEU A 105 8.44 1.39 20.77
C LEU A 105 9.64 2.10 21.41
N ASP A 106 10.34 2.96 20.65
CA ASP A 106 11.50 3.72 21.14
C ASP A 106 11.08 5.04 21.81
N LEU A 107 9.81 5.43 21.68
CA LEU A 107 9.18 6.45 22.52
C LEU A 107 8.90 5.84 23.89
N LYS A 108 9.96 5.58 24.66
CA LYS A 108 9.80 5.47 26.11
C LYS A 108 9.24 6.82 26.57
N LEU A 109 7.94 6.83 26.88
CA LEU A 109 7.28 7.91 27.61
C LEU A 109 8.10 8.16 28.88
N LYS A 110 8.92 9.21 28.85
CA LYS A 110 9.62 9.73 30.02
C LYS A 110 8.67 10.62 30.80
#